data_AF-A0A4Q5LES4-F1
#
_entry.id   AF-A0A4Q5LES4-F1
#
_cell.length_a   1.000
_cell.length_b   1.000
_cell.length_c   1.000
_cell.angle_alpha   90.00
_cell.angle_beta   90.00
_cell.angle_gamma   90.00
#
_symmetry.space_group_name_H-M   'P 1'
#
loop_
_entity.id
_entity.type
_entity.pdbx_description
1 polymer ?
#
loop_
_entity_poly.entity_id
_entity_poly.type
_entity_poly.pdbx_seq_one_letter_code
_entity_poly.pdbx_strand_id
1 'polypeptide(L)'
;MSFSALVRKIVAGSSFYWILLALPAPAAQATTQNELKLYVDRSHQAVTLQLPGSAPHSGLRLSMLDASGRVIYSKPLNTASGPLVSLPVGTYAAGTYLLIVEGPNGYSVANRLVLH
;
A
#
# COMPACT_ATOMS: atom_id res chain seq x y z
N MET A 1 -2.71 9.77 23.62
CA MET A 1 -3.21 10.71 22.59
C MET A 1 -2.85 10.13 21.24
N SER A 2 -3.80 9.54 20.50
CA SER A 2 -3.55 8.95 19.18
C SER A 2 -4.22 9.79 18.10
N PHE A 3 -3.45 10.20 17.09
CA PHE A 3 -3.93 10.91 15.91
C PHE A 3 -4.07 9.91 14.75
N SER A 4 -5.25 9.85 14.13
CA SER A 4 -5.48 9.09 12.89
C SER A 4 -5.32 10.03 11.70
N ALA A 5 -4.38 9.72 10.80
CA ALA A 5 -4.24 10.42 9.53
C ALA A 5 -5.14 9.74 8.48
N LEU A 6 -6.09 10.49 7.92
CA LEU A 6 -6.90 10.04 6.80
C LEU A 6 -6.14 10.37 5.51
N VAL A 7 -5.66 9.35 4.82
CA VAL A 7 -5.08 9.50 3.48
C VAL A 7 -6.22 9.51 2.48
N ARG A 8 -6.62 10.69 2.01
CA ARG A 8 -7.63 10.83 0.95
C ARG A 8 -6.93 11.07 -0.39
N LYS A 9 -7.27 10.21 -1.37
CA LYS A 9 -6.96 10.43 -2.77
C LYS A 9 -7.85 11.54 -3.29
N ILE A 10 -7.26 12.65 -3.73
CA ILE A 10 -7.99 13.73 -4.36
C ILE A 10 -7.60 13.73 -5.84
N VAL A 11 -8.61 13.66 -6.70
CA VAL A 11 -8.43 13.73 -8.15
C VAL A 11 -8.63 15.19 -8.55
N ALA A 12 -7.57 15.83 -9.02
CA ALA A 12 -7.62 17.16 -9.62
C ALA A 12 -7.06 17.04 -11.04
N GLY A 13 -7.96 16.90 -12.02
CA GLY A 13 -7.59 16.63 -13.41
C GLY A 13 -6.96 15.25 -13.61
N SER A 14 -5.90 15.16 -14.43
CA SER A 14 -5.16 13.91 -14.71
C SER A 14 -4.10 13.54 -13.66
N SER A 15 -4.02 14.30 -12.56
CA SER A 15 -3.05 14.08 -11.49
C SER A 15 -3.74 13.62 -10.20
N PHE A 16 -3.14 12.62 -9.57
CA PHE A 16 -3.58 12.10 -8.28
C PHE A 16 -2.69 12.69 -7.18
N TYR A 17 -3.30 13.41 -6.24
CA TYR A 17 -2.61 13.98 -5.09
C TYR A 17 -3.05 13.25 -3.82
N TRP A 18 -2.07 12.88 -2.98
CA TRP A 18 -2.29 12.36 -1.65
C TRP A 18 -2.18 13.50 -0.64
N ILE A 19 -3.29 13.92 -0.03
CA ILE A 19 -3.27 14.92 1.04
C ILE A 19 -3.49 14.22 2.39
N LEU A 20 -2.58 14.46 3.32
CA LEU A 20 -2.73 14.13 4.74
C LEU A 20 -3.55 15.23 5.41
N LEU A 21 -4.86 15.06 5.51
CA LEU A 21 -5.73 15.94 6.30
C LEU A 21 -5.94 15.33 7.69
N ALA A 22 -5.44 16.02 8.72
CA ALA A 22 -5.74 15.70 10.12
C ALA A 22 -7.10 16.33 10.48
N LEU A 23 -8.17 15.55 10.39
CA LEU A 23 -9.47 15.90 10.96
C LEU A 23 -9.64 15.17 12.31
N PRO A 24 -10.29 15.77 13.32
CA PRO A 24 -10.68 15.06 14.53
C PRO A 24 -11.81 14.07 14.17
N ALA A 25 -11.47 12.80 13.96
CA ALA A 25 -12.43 11.75 13.62
C ALA A 25 -13.19 11.28 14.88
N PRO A 26 -14.53 11.08 14.81
CA PRO A 26 -15.22 10.24 15.79
C PRO A 26 -14.64 8.82 15.72
N ALA A 27 -14.66 8.08 16.82
CA ALA A 27 -13.96 6.81 17.04
C ALA A 27 -14.31 5.68 16.02
N ALA A 28 -13.86 5.82 14.78
CA ALA A 28 -13.65 4.71 13.88
C ALA A 28 -12.35 4.07 14.34
N GLN A 29 -12.46 2.88 14.91
CA GLN A 29 -11.35 2.03 15.31
C GLN A 29 -10.35 1.99 14.14
N ALA A 30 -9.18 2.62 14.32
CA ALA A 30 -8.03 2.34 13.48
C ALA A 30 -7.60 0.92 13.82
N THR A 31 -8.23 -0.05 13.17
CA THR A 31 -7.98 -1.47 13.42
C THR A 31 -6.57 -1.77 12.96
N THR A 32 -5.64 -1.83 13.91
CA THR A 32 -4.28 -2.35 13.79
C THR A 32 -4.23 -3.85 13.42
N GLN A 33 -5.30 -4.41 12.86
CA GLN A 33 -5.37 -5.80 12.37
C GLN A 33 -5.26 -5.91 10.83
N ASN A 34 -5.25 -4.80 10.11
CA ASN A 34 -5.14 -4.76 8.64
C ASN A 34 -3.74 -4.37 8.15
N GLU A 35 -2.71 -4.95 8.76
CA GLU A 35 -1.34 -4.64 8.40
C GLU A 35 -0.88 -5.53 7.24
N LEU A 36 -0.50 -4.88 6.14
CA LEU A 36 0.14 -5.53 5.01
C LEU A 36 1.55 -5.95 5.41
N LYS A 37 1.82 -7.24 5.56
CA LYS A 37 3.16 -7.70 5.97
C LYS A 37 4.09 -7.78 4.77
N LEU A 38 5.35 -7.38 4.98
CA LEU A 38 6.38 -7.39 3.95
C LEU A 38 7.49 -8.35 4.34
N TYR A 39 7.85 -9.23 3.40
CA TYR A 39 8.98 -10.13 3.53
C TYR A 39 9.93 -9.87 2.37
N VAL A 40 11.11 -9.33 2.66
CA VAL A 40 12.14 -9.11 1.64
C VAL A 40 12.89 -10.42 1.43
N ASP A 41 13.09 -10.82 0.16
CA ASP A 41 13.93 -11.96 -0.15
C ASP A 41 15.39 -11.68 0.24
N ARG A 42 16.15 -12.72 0.63
CA ARG A 42 17.56 -12.60 1.01
C ARG A 42 18.43 -11.99 -0.09
N SER A 43 18.01 -12.13 -1.34
CA SER A 43 18.67 -11.58 -2.52
C SER A 43 18.41 -10.08 -2.73
N HIS A 44 17.48 -9.48 -1.96
CA HIS A 44 16.92 -8.14 -2.19
C HIS A 44 16.35 -7.92 -3.60
N GLN A 45 16.08 -8.99 -4.36
CA GLN A 45 15.52 -8.90 -5.72
C GLN A 45 13.99 -8.84 -5.73
N ALA A 46 13.33 -9.29 -4.66
CA ALA A 46 11.88 -9.33 -4.57
C ALA A 46 11.40 -9.09 -3.13
N VAL A 47 10.18 -8.56 -3.02
CA VAL A 47 9.43 -8.41 -1.77
C VAL A 47 8.14 -9.20 -1.89
N THR A 48 7.88 -10.06 -0.92
CA THR A 48 6.61 -10.76 -0.79
C THR A 48 5.70 -9.98 0.15
N LEU A 49 4.57 -9.53 -0.38
CA LEU A 49 3.51 -8.89 0.37
C LEU A 49 2.54 -9.99 0.84
N GLN A 50 2.24 -10.05 2.13
CA GLN A 50 1.15 -10.85 2.67
C GLN A 50 -0.03 -9.93 2.98
N LEU A 51 -1.11 -10.13 2.25
CA LEU A 51 -2.35 -9.39 2.44
C LEU A 51 -3.06 -9.85 3.73
N PRO A 52 -3.71 -8.92 4.46
CA PRO A 52 -4.58 -9.26 5.57
C PRO A 52 -5.68 -10.23 5.13
N GLY A 53 -6.14 -11.09 6.05
CA GLY A 53 -7.23 -12.02 5.77
C GLY A 53 -8.56 -11.34 5.40
N SER A 54 -8.70 -10.05 5.68
CA SER A 54 -9.86 -9.24 5.28
C SER A 54 -9.77 -8.72 3.83
N ALA A 55 -8.69 -9.01 3.09
CA ALA A 55 -8.48 -8.47 1.76
C ALA A 55 -9.50 -9.05 0.76
N PRO A 56 -10.18 -8.21 -0.05
CA PRO A 56 -11.02 -8.68 -1.14
C PRO A 56 -10.29 -9.64 -2.08
N HIS A 57 -10.95 -10.69 -2.55
CA HIS A 57 -10.32 -11.67 -3.44
C HIS A 57 -10.07 -11.15 -4.87
N SER A 58 -10.74 -10.07 -5.25
CA SER A 58 -10.70 -9.47 -6.58
C SER A 58 -10.82 -7.95 -6.52
N GLY A 59 -10.50 -7.29 -7.64
CA GLY A 59 -10.55 -5.83 -7.74
C GLY A 59 -9.45 -5.12 -6.95
N LEU A 60 -8.40 -5.85 -6.55
CA LEU A 60 -7.25 -5.28 -5.87
C LEU A 60 -6.26 -4.68 -6.86
N ARG A 61 -5.59 -3.60 -6.46
CA ARG A 61 -4.49 -2.97 -7.19
C ARG A 61 -3.37 -2.61 -6.24
N LEU A 62 -2.18 -3.10 -6.53
CA LEU A 62 -0.94 -2.71 -5.86
C LEU A 62 -0.34 -1.51 -6.61
N SER A 63 0.06 -0.49 -5.86
CA SER A 63 0.83 0.64 -6.35
C SER A 63 2.05 0.84 -5.47
N MET A 64 3.19 1.13 -6.07
CA MET A 64 4.40 1.56 -5.36
C MET A 64 4.69 3.01 -5.72
N LEU A 65 4.88 3.82 -4.70
CA LEU A 65 5.23 5.22 -4.81
C LEU A 65 6.66 5.42 -4.32
N ASP A 66 7.39 6.30 -5.00
CA ASP A 66 8.67 6.80 -4.48
C ASP A 66 8.47 7.84 -3.37
N ALA A 67 9.57 8.31 -2.78
CA ALA A 67 9.55 9.32 -1.72
C ALA A 67 8.94 10.68 -2.15
N SER A 68 8.82 10.95 -3.45
CA SER A 68 8.14 12.14 -3.99
C SER A 68 6.63 11.95 -4.11
N GLY A 69 6.11 10.75 -3.85
CA GLY A 69 4.71 10.39 -4.02
C GLY A 69 4.35 10.01 -5.45
N ARG A 70 5.33 9.86 -6.35
CA ARG A 70 5.10 9.44 -7.72
C ARG A 70 4.91 7.93 -7.78
N VAL A 71 3.85 7.48 -8.46
CA VAL A 71 3.63 6.05 -8.73
C VAL A 71 4.67 5.57 -9.74
N ILE A 72 5.54 4.65 -9.32
CA ILE A 72 6.59 4.03 -10.13
C ILE A 72 6.28 2.57 -10.51
N TYR A 73 5.27 1.98 -9.87
CA TYR A 73 4.75 0.66 -10.20
C TYR A 73 3.26 0.61 -9.94
N SER A 74 2.50 -0.05 -10.82
CA SER A 74 1.10 -0.38 -10.56
C SER A 74 0.73 -1.70 -11.21
N LYS A 75 0.11 -2.61 -10.45
CA LYS A 75 -0.30 -3.92 -10.96
C LYS A 75 -1.63 -4.34 -10.32
N PRO A 76 -2.60 -4.83 -11.10
CA PRO A 76 -3.78 -5.48 -10.53
C PRO A 76 -3.35 -6.75 -9.78
N LEU A 77 -3.89 -6.95 -8.59
CA LEU A 77 -3.68 -8.16 -7.82
C LEU A 77 -4.89 -9.07 -7.97
N ASN A 78 -4.61 -10.36 -8.16
CA ASN A 78 -5.60 -11.42 -8.08
C ASN A 78 -5.16 -12.36 -6.97
N THR A 79 -5.93 -12.43 -5.89
CA THR A 79 -5.61 -13.24 -4.71
C THR A 79 -6.40 -14.55 -4.69
N ALA A 80 -7.05 -14.91 -5.80
CA ALA A 80 -7.63 -16.24 -5.97
C ALA A 80 -6.59 -17.36 -5.77
N SER A 81 -5.31 -17.07 -6.02
CA SER A 81 -4.18 -17.98 -5.81
C SER A 81 -3.58 -17.94 -4.39
N GLY A 82 -4.06 -17.05 -3.52
CA GLY A 82 -3.59 -16.89 -2.15
C GLY A 82 -3.28 -15.45 -1.74
N PRO A 83 -2.97 -15.22 -0.44
CA PRO A 83 -2.74 -13.89 0.12
C PRO A 83 -1.32 -13.35 -0.12
N LEU A 84 -0.45 -14.14 -0.75
CA LEU A 84 0.96 -13.81 -0.99
C LEU A 84 1.13 -13.24 -2.41
N VAL A 85 1.76 -12.07 -2.49
CA VAL A 85 2.04 -11.39 -3.75
C VAL A 85 3.52 -11.09 -3.81
N SER A 86 4.20 -11.55 -4.86
CA SER A 86 5.60 -11.20 -5.10
C SER A 86 5.69 -9.93 -5.97
N LEU A 87 6.46 -8.96 -5.48
CA LEU A 87 6.83 -7.73 -6.15
C LEU A 87 8.34 -7.75 -6.44
N PRO A 88 8.78 -7.81 -7.70
CA PRO A 88 10.20 -7.67 -8.02
C PRO A 88 10.65 -6.25 -7.68
N VAL A 89 11.73 -6.13 -6.92
CA VAL A 89 12.30 -4.84 -6.49
C VAL A 89 13.76 -4.61 -6.90
N GLY A 90 14.43 -5.62 -7.45
CA GLY A 90 15.87 -5.58 -7.74
C GLY A 90 16.31 -4.53 -8.77
N THR A 91 15.37 -3.91 -9.49
CA THR A 91 15.64 -2.85 -10.48
C THR A 91 15.45 -1.43 -9.91
N TYR A 92 14.94 -1.28 -8.70
CA TYR A 92 14.73 0.03 -8.08
C TYR A 92 15.95 0.45 -7.27
N ALA A 93 16.22 1.75 -7.26
CA ALA A 93 17.31 2.31 -6.46
C ALA A 93 17.04 2.10 -4.96
N ALA A 94 18.11 2.03 -4.16
CA ALA A 94 18.01 2.10 -2.71
C ALA A 94 17.27 3.38 -2.30
N GLY A 95 16.36 3.27 -1.33
CA GLY A 95 15.49 4.36 -0.96
C GLY A 95 14.23 3.94 -0.20
N THR A 96 13.44 4.93 0.19
CA THR A 96 12.13 4.69 0.81
C THR A 96 11.02 4.76 -0.24
N TYR A 97 10.16 3.77 -0.21
CA TYR A 97 8.99 3.61 -1.06
C TYR A 97 7.75 3.38 -0.20
N LEU A 98 6.58 3.72 -0.75
CA LEU A 98 5.29 3.44 -0.14
C LEU A 98 4.53 2.44 -1.01
N LEU A 99 4.19 1.29 -0.45
CA LEU A 99 3.33 0.30 -1.07
C LEU A 99 1.89 0.55 -0.63
N ILE A 100 0.98 0.60 -1.58
CA ILE A 100 -0.44 0.81 -1.34
C ILE A 100 -1.21 -0.29 -2.09
N VAL A 101 -2.08 -1.00 -1.39
CA VAL A 101 -3.04 -1.93 -1.98
C VAL A 101 -4.43 -1.34 -1.81
N GLU A 102 -5.07 -1.00 -2.92
CA GLU A 102 -6.44 -0.50 -2.97
C GLU A 102 -7.38 -1.59 -3.50
N GLY A 103 -8.64 -1.55 -3.08
CA GLY A 103 -9.66 -2.53 -3.46
C GLY A 103 -11.08 -1.96 -3.43
N PRO A 104 -12.08 -2.80 -3.76
CA PRO A 104 -13.49 -2.42 -3.67
C PRO A 104 -13.90 -2.06 -2.24
N ASN A 105 -15.04 -1.37 -2.11
CA ASN A 105 -15.64 -0.99 -0.83
C ASN A 105 -14.73 -0.14 0.08
N GLY A 106 -13.84 0.66 -0.52
CA GLY A 106 -12.92 1.53 0.22
C GLY A 106 -11.77 0.77 0.91
N TYR A 107 -11.53 -0.49 0.54
CA TYR A 107 -10.38 -1.23 1.03
C TYR A 107 -9.08 -0.52 0.61
N SER A 108 -8.27 -0.14 1.59
CA SER A 108 -6.95 0.43 1.37
C SER A 108 -6.04 0.05 2.52
N VAL A 109 -4.88 -0.52 2.19
CA VAL A 109 -3.81 -0.79 3.15
C VAL A 109 -2.50 -0.31 2.57
N ALA A 110 -1.64 0.26 3.40
CA ALA A 110 -0.35 0.77 2.98
C ALA A 110 0.75 0.28 3.92
N ASN A 111 1.95 0.07 3.37
CA ASN A 111 3.13 -0.18 4.16
C ASN A 111 4.36 0.48 3.52
N ARG A 112 5.29 0.94 4.35
CA ARG A 112 6.56 1.49 3.94
C ARG A 112 7.51 0.36 3.57
N LEU A 113 8.13 0.47 2.40
CA LEU A 113 9.21 -0.39 1.95
C LEU A 113 10.51 0.41 1.95
N VAL A 114 11.57 -0.13 2.55
CA VAL A 114 12.92 0.45 2.48
C VAL A 114 13.80 -0.52 1.72
N LEU A 115 14.38 -0.05 0.62
CA LEU A 115 15.38 -0.77 -0.16
C LEU A 115 16.77 -0.26 0.22
N HIS A 116 17.71 -1.19 0.43
CA HIS A 116 19.08 -0.93 0.83
C HIS A 116 20.05 -1.29 -0.29
#